data_AF-A0A7X7SAS6-F1
#
_entry.id   AF-A0A7X7SAS6-F1
#
_cell.length_a   1.000
_cell.length_b   1.000
_cell.length_c   1.000
_cell.angle_alpha   90.00
_cell.angle_beta   90.00
_cell.angle_gamma   90.00
#
_symmetry.space_group_name_H-M   'P 1'
#
loop_
_entity.id
_entity.type
_entity.pdbx_description
1 polymer ?
#
loop_
_entity_poly.entity_id
_entity_poly.type
_entity_poly.pdbx_seq_one_letter_code
_entity_poly.pdbx_strand_id
1 'polypeptide(L)'
;MGVHEIKTSGVILAGGKSSRMKFNKAFADINGMPVIQIIINKLQKVTDEILIISNKPELFTGFGLEVYPDIYPYCGPVSGIHSGLTHASYDAIFVIGCDVPFIDIELVSYLRNKLSGFDCVVPEIGGCLQPTS
;
A
#
# COMPACT_ATOMS: atom_id res chain seq x y z
N MET A 1 -6.20 -21.64 -20.82
CA MET A 1 -5.91 -21.69 -19.37
C MET A 1 -6.57 -20.47 -18.76
N GLY A 2 -7.58 -20.66 -17.92
CA GLY A 2 -8.25 -19.54 -17.26
C GLY A 2 -7.24 -18.79 -16.40
N VAL A 3 -7.18 -17.47 -16.56
CA VAL A 3 -6.41 -16.62 -15.65
C VAL A 3 -7.14 -16.70 -14.31
N HIS A 4 -6.64 -17.50 -13.37
CA HIS A 4 -7.13 -17.44 -12.01
C HIS A 4 -6.75 -16.08 -11.46
N GLU A 5 -7.75 -15.25 -11.18
CA GLU A 5 -7.53 -13.95 -10.58
C GLU A 5 -7.02 -14.15 -9.16
N ILE A 6 -5.77 -13.75 -8.92
CA ILE A 6 -5.14 -13.83 -7.60
C ILE A 6 -5.80 -12.79 -6.71
N LYS A 7 -6.54 -13.24 -5.70
CA LYS A 7 -7.09 -12.33 -4.69
C LYS A 7 -5.96 -11.63 -3.98
N THR A 8 -6.07 -10.31 -3.85
CA THR A 8 -4.96 -9.46 -3.39
C THR A 8 -5.45 -8.41 -2.41
N SER A 9 -4.77 -8.29 -1.27
CA SER A 9 -4.98 -7.18 -0.33
C SER A 9 -4.09 -5.98 -0.71
N GLY A 10 -4.67 -4.80 -0.83
CA GLY A 10 -3.93 -3.54 -0.96
C GLY A 10 -3.44 -3.06 0.40
N VAL A 11 -2.13 -2.90 0.56
CA VAL A 11 -1.52 -2.46 1.81
C VAL A 11 -0.92 -1.07 1.62
N ILE A 12 -1.52 -0.07 2.27
CA ILE A 12 -1.03 1.31 2.26
C ILE A 12 -0.10 1.52 3.45
N LEU A 13 1.19 1.75 3.18
CA LEU A 13 2.18 2.11 4.19
C LEU A 13 2.06 3.61 4.50
N ALA A 14 1.28 3.93 5.53
CA ALA A 14 1.03 5.29 6.02
C ALA A 14 1.83 5.62 7.30
N GLY A 15 2.92 4.89 7.53
CA GLY A 15 3.83 5.02 8.67
C GLY A 15 5.25 5.42 8.28
N GLY A 16 6.01 5.94 9.25
CA GLY A 16 7.42 6.25 9.09
C GLY A 16 7.87 7.42 9.97
N LYS A 17 9.18 7.52 10.21
CA LYS A 17 9.78 8.70 10.85
C LYS A 17 9.72 9.85 9.84
N SER A 18 8.59 10.54 9.75
CA SER A 18 8.43 11.83 9.07
C SER A 18 9.21 12.94 9.80
N SER A 19 10.43 12.64 10.26
CA SER A 19 11.31 13.52 11.03
C SER A 19 11.77 14.74 10.24
N ARG A 20 11.74 14.65 8.90
CA ARG A 20 12.04 15.76 7.98
C ARG A 20 10.82 16.58 7.56
N MET A 21 9.59 16.09 7.78
CA MET A 21 8.36 16.79 7.42
C MET A 21 7.45 16.97 8.63
N LYS A 22 7.18 18.23 9.00
CA LYS A 22 6.27 18.59 10.12
C LYS A 22 4.80 18.20 9.89
N PHE A 23 4.47 17.59 8.74
CA PHE A 23 3.13 17.27 8.30
C PHE A 23 3.04 15.82 7.80
N ASN A 24 1.91 15.16 8.04
CA ASN A 24 1.67 13.80 7.58
C ASN A 24 1.25 13.79 6.10
N LYS A 25 2.14 13.34 5.22
CA LYS A 25 1.94 13.30 3.76
C LYS A 25 0.65 12.61 3.32
N ALA A 26 0.18 11.61 4.07
CA ALA A 26 -1.07 10.91 3.76
C ALA A 26 -2.29 11.85 3.71
N PHE A 27 -2.24 12.98 4.43
CA PHE A 27 -3.29 14.00 4.47
C PHE A 27 -2.98 15.22 3.60
N ALA A 28 -1.94 15.18 2.76
CA ALA A 28 -1.68 16.26 1.82
C ALA A 28 -2.87 16.38 0.87
N ASP A 29 -3.30 17.61 0.61
CA ASP A 29 -4.43 17.87 -0.27
C ASP A 29 -3.96 17.94 -1.73
N ILE A 30 -4.65 17.21 -2.60
CA ILE A 30 -4.54 17.34 -4.05
C ILE A 30 -5.95 17.58 -4.58
N ASN A 31 -6.22 18.82 -5.00
CA ASN A 31 -7.50 19.25 -5.55
C ASN A 31 -8.71 18.98 -4.62
N GLY A 32 -8.56 19.24 -3.32
CA GLY A 32 -9.63 19.05 -2.32
C GLY A 32 -9.78 17.62 -1.81
N MET A 33 -8.87 16.71 -2.17
CA MET A 33 -8.87 15.32 -1.72
C MET A 33 -7.55 14.96 -1.03
N PRO A 34 -7.59 14.37 0.18
CA PRO A 34 -6.40 13.84 0.82
C PRO A 34 -5.73 12.76 -0.05
N VAL A 35 -4.40 12.78 -0.12
CA VAL A 35 -3.60 11.79 -0.86
C VAL A 35 -4.00 10.36 -0.54
N ILE A 36 -4.22 10.03 0.74
CA ILE A 36 -4.63 8.67 1.11
C ILE A 36 -5.99 8.29 0.53
N GLN A 37 -6.94 9.23 0.45
CA GLN A 37 -8.23 8.96 -0.17
C GLN A 37 -8.10 8.70 -1.68
N ILE A 38 -7.17 9.40 -2.35
CA ILE A 38 -6.86 9.15 -3.76
C ILE A 38 -6.34 7.72 -3.94
N ILE A 39 -5.42 7.29 -3.08
CA ILE A 39 -4.84 5.95 -3.12
C ILE A 39 -5.91 4.89 -2.85
N ILE A 40 -6.73 5.08 -1.81
CA ILE A 40 -7.86 4.18 -1.47
C ILE A 40 -8.79 4.03 -2.69
N ASN A 41 -9.23 5.14 -3.29
CA ASN A 41 -10.14 5.12 -4.44
C ASN A 41 -9.56 4.39 -5.66
N LYS A 42 -8.23 4.37 -5.81
CA LYS A 42 -7.56 3.65 -6.88
C LYS A 42 -7.43 2.16 -6.57
N LEU A 43 -6.96 1.82 -5.36
CA LEU A 43 -6.80 0.42 -4.95
C LEU A 43 -8.13 -0.32 -4.89
N GLN A 44 -9.22 0.33 -4.46
CA GLN A 44 -10.56 -0.29 -4.42
C GLN A 44 -11.04 -0.86 -5.75
N LYS A 45 -10.45 -0.41 -6.88
CA LYS A 45 -10.80 -0.88 -8.22
C LYS A 45 -10.03 -2.14 -8.64
N VAL A 46 -8.94 -2.48 -7.95
CA VAL A 46 -7.96 -3.50 -8.38
C VAL A 46 -7.53 -4.46 -7.26
N THR A 47 -7.97 -4.25 -6.01
CA THR A 47 -7.70 -5.12 -4.85
C THR A 47 -8.99 -5.52 -4.15
N ASP A 48 -9.00 -6.70 -3.55
CA ASP A 48 -10.16 -7.31 -2.88
C ASP A 48 -10.35 -6.82 -1.43
N GLU A 49 -9.28 -6.32 -0.81
CA GLU A 49 -9.21 -5.79 0.55
C GLU A 49 -8.27 -4.59 0.56
N ILE A 50 -8.44 -3.65 1.50
CA ILE A 50 -7.47 -2.59 1.73
C ILE A 50 -7.19 -2.45 3.22
N LEU A 51 -5.91 -2.46 3.58
CA LEU A 51 -5.39 -2.24 4.92
C LEU A 51 -4.50 -0.99 4.95
N ILE A 52 -4.55 -0.24 6.04
CA ILE A 52 -3.62 0.86 6.29
C ILE A 52 -2.66 0.45 7.40
N ILE A 53 -1.36 0.55 7.14
CA ILE A 53 -0.33 0.32 8.16
C ILE A 53 0.22 1.65 8.66
N SER A 54 0.00 1.94 9.95
CA SER A 54 0.39 3.20 10.59
C SER A 54 0.61 3.04 12.09
N ASN A 55 1.71 3.57 12.61
CA ASN A 55 1.97 3.67 14.06
C ASN A 55 1.18 4.80 14.74
N LYS A 56 0.23 5.41 14.04
CA LYS A 56 -0.76 6.38 14.54
C LYS A 56 -2.14 6.03 13.94
N PRO A 57 -2.73 4.87 14.29
CA PRO A 57 -3.95 4.38 13.67
C PRO A 57 -5.15 5.33 13.86
N GLU A 58 -5.18 6.08 14.97
CA GLU A 58 -6.23 7.02 15.32
C GLU A 58 -6.48 8.09 14.24
N LEU A 59 -5.46 8.44 13.46
CA LEU A 59 -5.57 9.43 12.37
C LEU A 59 -6.41 8.93 11.18
N PHE A 60 -6.53 7.61 11.03
CA PHE A 60 -7.07 6.97 9.82
C PHE A 60 -8.45 6.34 10.03
N THR A 61 -9.00 6.41 11.24
CA THR A 61 -10.31 5.85 11.59
C THR A 61 -11.46 6.38 10.71
N GLY A 62 -11.35 7.61 10.21
CA GLY A 62 -12.36 8.24 9.34
C GLY A 62 -12.48 7.63 7.94
N PHE A 63 -11.57 6.75 7.52
CA PHE A 63 -11.61 6.12 6.19
C PHE A 63 -12.42 4.83 6.14
N GLY A 64 -12.87 4.30 7.29
CA GLY A 64 -13.66 3.06 7.34
C GLY A 64 -12.90 1.81 6.88
N LEU A 65 -11.57 1.83 6.98
CA LEU A 65 -10.69 0.70 6.67
C LEU A 65 -10.03 0.20 7.95
N GLU A 66 -9.62 -1.06 7.94
CA GLU A 66 -8.80 -1.63 9.01
C GLU A 66 -7.41 -0.96 9.05
N VAL A 67 -6.99 -0.54 10.23
CA VAL A 67 -5.73 0.18 10.45
C VAL A 67 -4.92 -0.52 11.53
N TYR A 68 -3.74 -0.99 11.16
CA TYR A 68 -2.85 -1.72 12.06
C TYR A 68 -1.52 -0.99 12.24
N PRO A 69 -0.92 -1.02 13.43
CA PRO A 69 0.44 -0.56 13.62
C PRO A 69 1.46 -1.58 13.08
N ASP A 70 2.72 -1.15 13.01
CA ASP A 70 3.83 -2.08 12.88
C ASP A 70 3.81 -3.06 14.08
N ILE A 71 3.91 -4.37 13.81
CA ILE A 71 4.12 -5.39 14.87
C ILE A 71 5.50 -5.20 15.51
N TYR A 72 6.48 -4.82 14.68
CA TYR A 72 7.83 -4.44 15.08
C TYR A 72 8.08 -2.97 14.71
N PRO A 73 7.73 -2.01 15.59
CA PRO A 73 7.75 -0.60 15.24
C PRO A 73 9.12 -0.06 14.85
N TYR A 74 9.11 0.84 13.85
CA TYR A 74 10.25 1.67 13.46
C TYR A 74 11.43 0.92 12.80
N CYS A 75 11.18 -0.25 12.22
CA CYS A 75 12.17 -1.02 11.45
C CYS A 75 12.15 -0.72 9.93
N GLY A 76 11.60 0.43 9.54
CA GLY A 76 11.52 0.87 8.15
C GLY A 76 10.36 0.22 7.38
N PRO A 77 10.34 0.28 6.04
CA PRO A 77 9.23 -0.24 5.24
C PRO A 77 8.96 -1.73 5.45
N VAL A 78 9.99 -2.52 5.78
CA VAL A 78 9.87 -3.97 6.01
C VAL A 78 8.96 -4.31 7.19
N SER A 79 8.95 -3.51 8.29
CA SER A 79 7.99 -3.74 9.37
C SER A 79 6.56 -3.51 8.93
N GLY A 80 6.35 -2.52 8.06
CA GLY A 80 5.05 -2.23 7.48
C GLY A 80 4.57 -3.37 6.57
N ILE A 81 5.45 -3.87 5.70
CA ILE A 81 5.18 -5.04 4.84
C ILE A 81 4.84 -6.26 5.68
N HIS A 82 5.64 -6.54 6.72
CA HIS A 82 5.40 -7.65 7.64
C HIS A 82 4.03 -7.54 8.32
N SER A 83 3.68 -6.37 8.85
CA SER A 83 2.34 -6.13 9.42
C SER A 83 1.24 -6.34 8.38
N GLY A 84 1.42 -5.84 7.15
CA GLY A 84 0.49 -6.04 6.05
C GLY A 84 0.27 -7.52 5.76
N LEU A 85 1.35 -8.30 5.58
CA LEU A 85 1.30 -9.74 5.37
C LEU A 85 0.62 -10.48 6.53
N THR A 86 0.83 -10.03 7.77
CA THR A 86 0.28 -10.70 8.96
C THR A 86 -1.23 -10.51 9.10
N HIS A 87 -1.75 -9.36 8.69
CA HIS A 87 -3.17 -9.00 8.84
C HIS A 87 -4.00 -9.17 7.57
N ALA A 88 -3.36 -9.34 6.40
CA ALA A 88 -4.06 -9.54 5.14
C ALA A 88 -4.90 -10.82 5.15
N SER A 89 -6.10 -10.72 4.58
CA SER A 89 -7.00 -11.86 4.41
C SER A 89 -6.61 -12.78 3.25
N TYR A 90 -5.70 -12.33 2.38
CA TYR A 90 -5.28 -13.03 1.16
C TYR A 90 -3.77 -13.29 1.13
N ASP A 91 -3.37 -14.36 0.44
CA ASP A 91 -1.97 -14.79 0.33
C ASP A 91 -1.08 -13.79 -0.44
N ALA A 92 -1.68 -12.94 -1.27
CA ALA A 92 -0.97 -11.91 -2.01
C ALA A 92 -1.32 -10.51 -1.48
N ILE A 93 -0.30 -9.67 -1.33
CA ILE A 93 -0.48 -8.25 -1.03
C ILE A 93 0.14 -7.38 -2.12
N PHE A 94 -0.50 -6.25 -2.41
CA PHE A 94 0.11 -5.15 -3.16
C PHE A 94 0.47 -4.04 -2.19
N VAL A 95 1.76 -3.73 -2.08
CA VAL A 95 2.27 -2.74 -1.13
C VAL A 95 2.50 -1.42 -1.81
N ILE A 96 2.04 -0.34 -1.20
CA ILE A 96 2.23 1.02 -1.71
C ILE A 96 2.48 2.02 -0.60
N GLY A 97 3.39 2.98 -0.82
CA GLY A 97 3.58 4.12 0.07
C GLY A 97 2.40 5.10 0.05
N CYS A 98 2.21 5.84 1.15
CA CYS A 98 1.20 6.90 1.20
C CYS A 98 1.57 8.18 0.41
N ASP A 99 2.72 8.24 -0.27
CA ASP A 99 3.19 9.41 -1.03
C ASP A 99 3.21 9.22 -2.55
N VAL A 100 2.53 8.17 -3.04
CA VAL A 100 2.43 7.83 -4.47
C VAL A 100 0.96 7.87 -4.96
N PRO A 101 0.30 9.05 -4.89
CA PRO A 101 -1.10 9.21 -5.27
C PRO A 101 -1.36 8.95 -6.77
N PHE A 102 -0.31 9.02 -7.60
CA PHE A 102 -0.41 8.90 -9.05
C PHE A 102 -0.18 7.49 -9.57
N ILE A 103 -0.20 6.46 -8.69
CA ILE A 103 -0.10 5.07 -9.11
C ILE A 103 -1.08 4.76 -10.25
N ASP A 104 -0.58 4.07 -11.27
CA ASP A 104 -1.37 3.59 -12.39
C ASP A 104 -2.01 2.25 -12.00
N ILE A 105 -3.33 2.16 -12.13
CA ILE A 105 -4.07 0.93 -11.83
C ILE A 105 -3.69 -0.22 -12.78
N GLU A 106 -3.31 0.11 -14.03
CA GLU A 106 -2.88 -0.89 -15.01
C GLU A 106 -1.56 -1.53 -14.59
N LEU A 107 -0.67 -0.76 -13.94
CA LEU A 107 0.58 -1.27 -13.37
C LEU A 107 0.29 -2.28 -12.26
N VAL A 108 -0.67 -2.00 -11.38
CA VAL A 108 -1.05 -2.93 -10.29
C VAL A 108 -1.55 -4.26 -10.87
N SER A 109 -2.47 -4.19 -11.84
CA SER A 109 -2.97 -5.38 -12.52
C SER A 109 -1.88 -6.14 -13.28
N TYR A 110 -0.95 -5.42 -13.91
CA TYR A 110 0.19 -6.00 -14.61
C TYR A 110 1.09 -6.78 -13.65
N LEU A 111 1.48 -6.18 -12.52
CA LEU A 111 2.34 -6.81 -11.51
C LEU A 111 1.66 -8.05 -10.89
N ARG A 112 0.37 -7.95 -10.57
CA ARG A 112 -0.43 -9.08 -10.06
C ARG A 112 -0.40 -10.27 -11.01
N ASN A 113 -0.53 -10.03 -12.32
CA ASN A 113 -0.47 -11.09 -13.34
C ASN A 113 0.93 -11.71 -13.48
N LYS A 114 1.98 -11.01 -13.07
CA LYS A 114 3.37 -11.50 -13.09
C LYS A 114 3.75 -12.29 -11.83
N LEU A 115 2.95 -12.24 -10.78
CA LEU A 115 3.26 -12.89 -9.50
C LEU A 115 3.24 -14.43 -9.59
N SER A 116 2.53 -15.01 -10.57
CA SER A 116 2.44 -16.46 -10.71
C SER A 116 3.83 -17.11 -10.87
N GLY A 117 4.18 -17.98 -9.92
CA GLY A 117 5.46 -18.68 -9.88
C GLY A 117 6.61 -17.92 -9.18
N PHE A 118 6.32 -16.79 -8.54
CA PHE A 118 7.29 -15.98 -7.79
C PHE A 118 6.74 -15.59 -6.42
N ASP A 119 7.63 -15.39 -5.45
CA ASP A 119 7.25 -14.92 -4.11
C ASP A 119 7.00 -13.40 -4.08
N CYS A 120 7.59 -12.65 -5.01
CA CYS A 120 7.48 -11.20 -5.09
C CYS A 120 7.76 -10.69 -6.51
N VAL A 121 7.08 -9.60 -6.89
CA VAL A 121 7.33 -8.86 -8.13
C VAL A 121 7.48 -7.38 -7.79
N VAL A 122 8.48 -6.74 -8.35
CA VAL A 122 8.79 -5.32 -8.12
C VAL A 122 8.94 -4.62 -9.48
N PRO A 123 8.32 -3.46 -9.71
CA PRO A 123 8.54 -2.70 -10.93
C PRO A 123 9.93 -2.04 -10.95
N GLU A 124 10.51 -1.95 -12.14
CA GLU A 124 11.74 -1.20 -12.40
C GLU A 124 11.41 0.00 -13.28
N ILE A 125 11.74 1.20 -12.79
CA ILE A 125 11.52 2.46 -13.51
C ILE A 125 12.86 3.17 -13.64
N GLY A 126 13.31 3.36 -14.89
CA GLY A 126 14.56 4.07 -15.18
C GLY A 126 15.81 3.43 -14.57
N GLY A 127 15.87 2.10 -14.47
CA GLY A 127 16.99 1.38 -13.86
C GLY A 127 16.89 1.19 -12.34
N CYS A 128 15.83 1.70 -11.71
CA CYS A 128 15.64 1.65 -10.27
C CYS A 128 14.44 0.78 -9.91
N LEU A 129 14.66 -0.22 -9.04
CA LEU A 129 13.58 -0.98 -8.42
C LEU A 129 12.76 -0.08 -7.50
N GLN A 130 11.43 -0.25 -7.52
CA GLN A 130 10.47 0.50 -6.71
C GLN A 130 9.67 -0.46 -5.81
N PRO A 131 10.23 -0.91 -4.67
CA PRO A 131 9.60 -1.96 -3.84
C PRO A 131 8.34 -1.50 -3.10
N THR A 132 8.23 -0.19 -2.83
CA THR A 132 7.13 0.40 -2.03
C THR A 132 6.74 1.79 -2.55
N SER A 133 7.10 2.10 -3.80
CA SER A 133 7.12 3.44 -4.40
C SER A 133 6.40 3.44 -5.75
#